data_AF-A0A953XI39-F1
#
_entry.id   AF-A0A953XI39-F1
#
_cell.length_a   1.000
_cell.length_b   1.000
_cell.length_c   1.000
_cell.angle_alpha   90.00
_cell.angle_beta   90.00
_cell.angle_gamma   90.00
#
_symmetry.space_group_name_H-M   'P 1'
#
loop_
_entity.id
_entity.type
_entity.pdbx_description
1 polymer ?
#
loop_
_entity_poly.entity_id
_entity_poly.type
_entity_poly.pdbx_seq_one_letter_code
_entity_poly.pdbx_strand_id
1 'polypeptide(L)'
;MHIETPESLQQFISSGDPAEGVLFSELELAGQDFSGVNLQGAVLQGCNFGAATLRDANLAGAKFVACLLEGTDFSSANLQDAALIQCRCAGANFSNTNFSKGILTSSDCRNANFTDANLFSTGADQAGFQNADFTNANLEETGFSLSDLSGAKLCSARLATTQLMGSIVTGADFAGAGMENVFAFDVDLKGAKNLPQRIGGSFSGGDLSGLDLSGRDLTNSEFAKANLSGANLSGTTLEGCDFGGANLDNADLSACKAPGARFGQAQLNGARLAGCDFSNADFSDTDLTSQDFSNGNLTGAMFSNAVVKGWNIKGCTLEAVVIDNVDLEGYDFSGLELPGADFAGSRLKGAKFKGCNLDGADFAQADVSGANFKGANLNNGSLLLADATGANFHDAQMEETTLHDAKLEQASFAGASLLSVSFAGVDLSNVEIAAGNFLRCEFRQCKMSGLNLRGSKFPLCDFEEADLSTSNLTEADLTQCMFKNANLKGIGAKGATLVAADFSGADLSEGMFAEADLHMSMFIGTNINEANFDNTDMNQCFMDGASALKTRFQDAQLNYAILTHADLRLADFSGADLQGADLHAAIEEGTKYDKANLKGVKRTDADLFEAENYKAE
;
A
#
# COMPACT_ATOMS: atom_id res chain seq x y z
N MET A 1 -40.92 -53.62 -15.53
CA MET A 1 -40.90 -55.12 -15.50
C MET A 1 -39.94 -55.53 -14.39
N HIS A 2 -40.22 -56.59 -13.63
CA HIS A 2 -39.33 -57.06 -12.55
C HIS A 2 -38.76 -58.43 -12.90
N ILE A 3 -37.44 -58.58 -12.82
CA ILE A 3 -36.71 -59.78 -13.18
C ILE A 3 -35.85 -60.23 -11.99
N GLU A 4 -36.06 -61.48 -11.58
CA GLU A 4 -35.42 -62.09 -10.40
C GLU A 4 -34.58 -63.35 -10.74
N THR A 5 -34.49 -63.76 -12.01
CA THR A 5 -33.69 -64.95 -12.40
C THR A 5 -32.68 -64.66 -13.52
N PRO A 6 -31.46 -65.23 -13.48
CA PRO A 6 -30.46 -65.07 -14.54
C PRO A 6 -30.94 -65.51 -15.94
N GLU A 7 -31.77 -66.53 -16.04
CA GLU A 7 -32.27 -67.04 -17.32
C GLU A 7 -33.20 -66.04 -18.02
N SER A 8 -33.99 -65.29 -17.24
CA SER A 8 -34.88 -64.28 -17.79
C SER A 8 -34.13 -63.01 -18.23
N LEU A 9 -32.98 -62.71 -17.61
CA LEU A 9 -32.04 -61.73 -18.14
C LEU A 9 -31.49 -62.17 -19.51
N GLN A 10 -30.97 -63.39 -19.67
CA GLN A 10 -30.46 -63.86 -20.96
C GLN A 10 -31.52 -63.85 -22.09
N GLN A 11 -32.78 -64.16 -21.78
CA GLN A 11 -33.88 -64.04 -22.73
C GLN A 11 -34.15 -62.58 -23.12
N PHE A 12 -34.09 -61.65 -22.16
CA PHE A 12 -34.23 -60.22 -22.42
C PHE A 12 -33.08 -59.70 -23.29
N ILE A 13 -31.84 -60.10 -22.99
CA ILE A 13 -30.64 -59.79 -23.78
C ILE A 13 -30.79 -60.19 -25.25
N SER A 14 -31.45 -61.32 -25.50
CA SER A 14 -31.66 -61.85 -26.85
C SER A 14 -32.62 -61.00 -27.70
N SER A 15 -33.46 -60.15 -27.09
CA SER A 15 -34.40 -59.30 -27.84
C SER A 15 -33.75 -58.03 -28.40
N GLY A 16 -32.63 -57.59 -27.79
CA GLY A 16 -31.91 -56.37 -28.19
C GLY A 16 -32.59 -55.05 -27.80
N ASP A 17 -33.78 -55.11 -27.21
CA ASP A 17 -34.54 -53.93 -26.76
C ASP A 17 -33.86 -53.24 -25.56
N PRO A 18 -34.00 -51.92 -25.40
CA PRO A 18 -33.51 -51.22 -24.20
C PRO A 18 -34.27 -51.68 -22.95
N ALA A 19 -33.56 -51.80 -21.83
CA ALA A 19 -34.08 -52.23 -20.54
C ALA A 19 -34.70 -51.09 -19.72
N GLU A 20 -35.25 -50.07 -20.38
CA GLU A 20 -35.67 -48.82 -19.73
C GLU A 20 -36.77 -49.07 -18.69
N GLY A 21 -36.50 -48.75 -17.42
CA GLY A 21 -37.44 -48.97 -16.32
C GLY A 21 -37.65 -50.43 -15.92
N VAL A 22 -36.80 -51.35 -16.39
CA VAL A 22 -36.77 -52.74 -15.92
C VAL A 22 -35.94 -52.83 -14.65
N LEU A 23 -36.52 -53.42 -13.60
CA LEU A 23 -35.84 -53.67 -12.33
C LEU A 23 -35.32 -55.12 -12.30
N PHE A 24 -34.02 -55.25 -12.08
CA PHE A 24 -33.31 -56.49 -11.82
C PHE A 24 -32.86 -56.47 -10.36
N SER A 25 -33.20 -57.51 -9.59
CA SER A 25 -32.89 -57.54 -8.16
C SER A 25 -32.18 -58.83 -7.77
N GLU A 26 -31.10 -58.71 -7.01
CA GLU A 26 -30.40 -59.83 -6.34
C GLU A 26 -29.95 -60.96 -7.28
N LEU A 27 -29.61 -60.61 -8.53
CA LEU A 27 -29.16 -61.59 -9.52
C LEU A 27 -27.70 -62.01 -9.30
N GLU A 28 -27.42 -63.30 -9.40
CA GLU A 28 -26.07 -63.88 -9.39
C GLU A 28 -25.54 -64.07 -10.83
N LEU A 29 -24.67 -63.18 -11.27
CA LEU A 29 -24.20 -63.04 -12.66
C LEU A 29 -22.67 -63.05 -12.78
N ALA A 30 -21.98 -63.41 -11.71
CA ALA A 30 -20.53 -63.40 -11.63
C ALA A 30 -19.87 -64.28 -12.72
N GLY A 31 -18.80 -63.75 -13.33
CA GLY A 31 -17.99 -64.46 -14.34
C GLY A 31 -18.67 -64.69 -15.70
N GLN A 32 -19.90 -64.20 -15.90
CA GLN A 32 -20.64 -64.40 -17.14
C GLN A 32 -20.26 -63.36 -18.20
N ASP A 33 -20.51 -63.68 -19.47
CA ASP A 33 -20.26 -62.79 -20.61
C ASP A 33 -21.56 -62.13 -21.10
N PHE A 34 -21.58 -60.81 -21.01
CA PHE A 34 -22.63 -59.91 -21.43
C PHE A 34 -22.10 -58.85 -22.40
N SER A 35 -21.06 -59.19 -23.18
CA SER A 35 -20.50 -58.27 -24.16
C SER A 35 -21.57 -57.79 -25.17
N GLY A 36 -21.61 -56.49 -25.43
CA GLY A 36 -22.56 -55.85 -26.35
C GLY A 36 -24.01 -55.80 -25.86
N VAL A 37 -24.28 -56.16 -24.60
CA VAL A 37 -25.64 -56.14 -24.06
C VAL A 37 -26.25 -54.74 -24.06
N ASN A 38 -27.56 -54.64 -24.32
CA ASN A 38 -28.30 -53.40 -24.18
C ASN A 38 -29.11 -53.38 -22.86
N LEU A 39 -28.55 -52.76 -21.82
CA LEU A 39 -29.24 -52.52 -20.53
C LEU A 39 -29.51 -51.04 -20.30
N GLN A 40 -29.69 -50.27 -21.38
CA GLN A 40 -30.00 -48.85 -21.31
C GLN A 40 -31.22 -48.60 -20.40
N GLY A 41 -31.06 -47.70 -19.42
CA GLY A 41 -32.10 -47.32 -18.48
C GLY A 41 -32.54 -48.41 -17.48
N ALA A 42 -31.82 -49.53 -17.40
CA ALA A 42 -32.09 -50.59 -16.42
C ALA A 42 -31.88 -50.12 -14.98
N VAL A 43 -32.60 -50.70 -14.03
CA VAL A 43 -32.33 -50.57 -12.60
C VAL A 43 -31.85 -51.93 -12.09
N LEU A 44 -30.63 -52.02 -11.61
CA LEU A 44 -30.00 -53.21 -11.07
C LEU A 44 -29.72 -52.97 -9.58
N GLN A 45 -30.35 -53.75 -8.71
CA GLN A 45 -30.26 -53.58 -7.27
C GLN A 45 -29.73 -54.85 -6.61
N GLY A 46 -28.58 -54.75 -5.94
CA GLY A 46 -27.99 -55.89 -5.22
C GLY A 46 -27.51 -57.04 -6.11
N CYS A 47 -27.36 -56.81 -7.42
CA CYS A 47 -26.89 -57.83 -8.36
C CYS A 47 -25.37 -58.03 -8.24
N ASN A 48 -24.91 -59.26 -8.43
CA ASN A 48 -23.52 -59.64 -8.43
C ASN A 48 -23.01 -59.89 -9.85
N PHE A 49 -22.22 -58.97 -10.39
CA PHE A 49 -21.49 -59.08 -11.65
C PHE A 49 -19.99 -59.29 -11.45
N GLY A 50 -19.54 -59.75 -10.28
CA GLY A 50 -18.11 -59.94 -10.01
C GLY A 50 -17.41 -60.74 -11.11
N ALA A 51 -16.32 -60.20 -11.66
CA ALA A 51 -15.56 -60.77 -12.78
C ALA A 51 -16.37 -61.05 -14.07
N ALA A 52 -17.58 -60.53 -14.22
CA ALA A 52 -18.36 -60.61 -15.45
C ALA A 52 -17.78 -59.71 -16.54
N THR A 53 -18.13 -59.98 -17.80
CA THR A 53 -17.72 -59.21 -18.97
C THR A 53 -18.91 -58.40 -19.48
N LEU A 54 -18.78 -57.08 -19.51
CA LEU A 54 -19.77 -56.11 -20.02
C LEU A 54 -19.12 -55.21 -21.10
N ARG A 55 -18.17 -55.77 -21.87
CA ARG A 55 -17.47 -55.03 -22.93
C ARG A 55 -18.44 -54.53 -23.98
N ASP A 56 -18.23 -53.32 -24.48
CA ASP A 56 -19.05 -52.72 -25.54
C ASP A 56 -20.56 -52.66 -25.20
N ALA A 57 -20.94 -52.85 -23.93
CA ALA A 57 -22.34 -52.83 -23.50
C ALA A 57 -22.92 -51.41 -23.59
N ASN A 58 -24.20 -51.31 -23.95
CA ASN A 58 -24.96 -50.08 -23.82
C ASN A 58 -25.66 -50.04 -22.46
N LEU A 59 -25.08 -49.28 -21.53
CA LEU A 59 -25.53 -49.11 -20.15
C LEU A 59 -25.97 -47.65 -19.88
N ALA A 60 -26.26 -46.88 -20.93
CA ALA A 60 -26.62 -45.48 -20.79
C ALA A 60 -27.84 -45.31 -19.87
N GLY A 61 -27.76 -44.40 -18.90
CA GLY A 61 -28.81 -44.16 -17.90
C GLY A 61 -29.11 -45.34 -16.96
N ALA A 62 -28.36 -46.44 -17.02
CA ALA A 62 -28.56 -47.58 -16.14
C ALA A 62 -28.20 -47.23 -14.69
N LYS A 63 -28.92 -47.78 -13.72
CA LYS A 63 -28.74 -47.56 -12.29
C LYS A 63 -28.33 -48.85 -11.60
N PHE A 64 -27.08 -48.94 -11.18
CA PHE A 64 -26.57 -49.98 -10.31
C PHE A 64 -26.59 -49.46 -8.87
N VAL A 65 -27.32 -50.14 -7.99
CA VAL A 65 -27.46 -49.76 -6.58
C VAL A 65 -27.03 -50.93 -5.71
N ALA A 66 -25.98 -50.71 -4.92
CA ALA A 66 -25.42 -51.73 -4.02
C ALA A 66 -25.03 -53.04 -4.73
N CYS A 67 -24.58 -52.95 -5.98
CA CYS A 67 -24.14 -54.12 -6.77
C CYS A 67 -22.69 -54.51 -6.44
N LEU A 68 -22.40 -55.80 -6.57
CA LEU A 68 -21.04 -56.35 -6.53
C LEU A 68 -20.47 -56.38 -7.95
N LEU A 69 -19.47 -55.55 -8.22
CA LEU A 69 -18.90 -55.30 -9.55
C LEU A 69 -17.37 -55.52 -9.54
N GLU A 70 -16.85 -56.31 -8.59
CA GLU A 70 -15.41 -56.48 -8.41
C GLU A 70 -14.79 -57.19 -9.61
N GLY A 71 -13.77 -56.57 -10.21
CA GLY A 71 -13.09 -57.12 -11.39
C GLY A 71 -13.96 -57.23 -12.65
N THR A 72 -15.17 -56.66 -12.66
CA THR A 72 -16.04 -56.64 -13.84
C THR A 72 -15.39 -55.85 -14.97
N ASP A 73 -15.49 -56.35 -16.20
CA ASP A 73 -14.89 -55.73 -17.37
C ASP A 73 -15.92 -54.90 -18.15
N PHE A 74 -15.93 -53.59 -17.93
CA PHE A 74 -16.75 -52.62 -18.66
C PHE A 74 -16.03 -52.01 -19.86
N SER A 75 -14.89 -52.54 -20.32
CA SER A 75 -14.09 -51.83 -21.33
C SER A 75 -14.90 -51.45 -22.57
N SER A 76 -14.78 -50.21 -23.02
CA SER A 76 -15.52 -49.65 -24.17
C SER A 76 -17.05 -49.57 -24.02
N ALA A 77 -17.60 -49.86 -22.83
CA ALA A 77 -19.03 -49.71 -22.58
C ALA A 77 -19.49 -48.24 -22.59
N ASN A 78 -20.73 -48.02 -23.02
CA ASN A 78 -21.40 -46.72 -22.92
C ASN A 78 -22.17 -46.63 -21.59
N LEU A 79 -21.63 -45.88 -20.65
CA LEU A 79 -22.18 -45.62 -19.31
C LEU A 79 -22.62 -44.15 -19.14
N GLN A 80 -22.93 -43.47 -20.25
CA GLN A 80 -23.38 -42.07 -20.20
C GLN A 80 -24.62 -41.95 -19.32
N ASP A 81 -24.63 -40.97 -18.41
CA ASP A 81 -25.70 -40.73 -17.43
C ASP A 81 -26.01 -41.95 -16.52
N ALA A 82 -25.17 -42.98 -16.50
CA ALA A 82 -25.36 -44.15 -15.64
C ALA A 82 -25.02 -43.82 -14.18
N ALA A 83 -25.67 -44.50 -13.24
CA ALA A 83 -25.45 -44.32 -11.81
C ALA A 83 -24.99 -45.62 -11.16
N LEU A 84 -23.77 -45.66 -10.65
CA LEU A 84 -23.19 -46.72 -9.84
C LEU A 84 -23.09 -46.20 -8.40
N ILE A 85 -24.13 -46.44 -7.60
CA ILE A 85 -24.29 -45.90 -6.25
C ILE A 85 -24.03 -47.01 -5.24
N GLN A 86 -23.12 -46.77 -4.29
CA GLN A 86 -22.76 -47.73 -3.24
C GLN A 86 -22.32 -49.11 -3.79
N CYS A 87 -21.74 -49.14 -4.98
CA CYS A 87 -21.30 -50.36 -5.64
C CYS A 87 -19.87 -50.73 -5.21
N ARG A 88 -19.54 -52.02 -5.26
CA ARG A 88 -18.19 -52.52 -5.03
C ARG A 88 -17.52 -52.79 -6.36
N CYS A 89 -16.76 -51.83 -6.87
CA CYS A 89 -16.12 -51.82 -8.19
C CYS A 89 -14.60 -52.07 -8.11
N ALA A 90 -14.10 -52.63 -7.01
CA ALA A 90 -12.66 -52.79 -6.82
C ALA A 90 -12.04 -53.64 -7.95
N GLY A 91 -10.99 -53.12 -8.58
CA GLY A 91 -10.31 -53.76 -9.71
C GLY A 91 -11.12 -53.86 -11.01
N ALA A 92 -12.31 -53.25 -11.09
CA ALA A 92 -13.11 -53.24 -12.31
C ALA A 92 -12.40 -52.48 -13.44
N ASN A 93 -12.63 -52.90 -14.69
CA ASN A 93 -12.03 -52.30 -15.86
C ASN A 93 -13.02 -51.38 -16.59
N PHE A 94 -12.87 -50.07 -16.41
CA PHE A 94 -13.62 -49.02 -17.09
C PHE A 94 -12.83 -48.38 -18.26
N SER A 95 -11.78 -49.04 -18.75
CA SER A 95 -10.95 -48.46 -19.83
C SER A 95 -11.78 -48.12 -21.07
N ASN A 96 -11.52 -46.97 -21.69
CA ASN A 96 -12.21 -46.51 -22.91
C ASN A 96 -13.74 -46.36 -22.76
N THR A 97 -14.27 -46.32 -21.53
CA THR A 97 -15.72 -46.13 -21.33
C THR A 97 -16.14 -44.69 -21.55
N ASN A 98 -17.39 -44.50 -21.99
CA ASN A 98 -18.06 -43.21 -21.87
C ASN A 98 -18.88 -43.18 -20.58
N PHE A 99 -18.35 -42.60 -19.51
CA PHE A 99 -19.03 -42.45 -18.21
C PHE A 99 -19.50 -40.99 -17.97
N SER A 100 -19.51 -40.16 -19.02
CA SER A 100 -19.83 -38.74 -18.88
C SER A 100 -21.21 -38.52 -18.25
N LYS A 101 -21.30 -37.53 -17.36
CA LYS A 101 -22.49 -37.20 -16.55
C LYS A 101 -23.00 -38.33 -15.66
N GLY A 102 -22.23 -39.41 -15.51
CA GLY A 102 -22.56 -40.51 -14.64
C GLY A 102 -22.42 -40.16 -13.16
N ILE A 103 -22.79 -41.11 -12.30
CA ILE A 103 -22.70 -41.01 -10.85
C ILE A 103 -21.93 -42.23 -10.33
N LEU A 104 -20.90 -42.01 -9.50
CA LEU A 104 -20.09 -43.02 -8.82
C LEU A 104 -20.15 -42.88 -7.28
N THR A 105 -21.05 -42.05 -6.77
CA THR A 105 -21.10 -41.64 -5.36
C THR A 105 -21.06 -42.83 -4.38
N SER A 106 -20.19 -42.71 -3.38
CA SER A 106 -20.02 -43.70 -2.30
C SER A 106 -19.66 -45.12 -2.77
N SER A 107 -19.13 -45.30 -3.98
CA SER A 107 -18.70 -46.60 -4.50
C SER A 107 -17.21 -46.88 -4.23
N ASP A 108 -16.84 -48.15 -4.05
CA ASP A 108 -15.45 -48.59 -3.87
C ASP A 108 -14.84 -48.96 -5.23
N CYS A 109 -14.05 -48.05 -5.80
CA CYS A 109 -13.35 -48.20 -7.08
C CYS A 109 -11.83 -48.36 -6.91
N ARG A 110 -11.38 -48.93 -5.78
CA ARG A 110 -9.95 -49.17 -5.54
C ARG A 110 -9.32 -50.05 -6.61
N ASN A 111 -8.13 -49.65 -7.07
CA ASN A 111 -7.39 -50.34 -8.15
C ASN A 111 -8.16 -50.48 -9.46
N ALA A 112 -9.27 -49.75 -9.65
CA ALA A 112 -10.03 -49.79 -10.89
C ALA A 112 -9.25 -49.11 -12.02
N ASN A 113 -9.48 -49.58 -13.24
CA ASN A 113 -8.84 -49.05 -14.43
C ASN A 113 -9.78 -48.10 -15.19
N PHE A 114 -9.48 -46.81 -15.21
CA PHE A 114 -10.17 -45.77 -15.95
C PHE A 114 -9.32 -45.22 -17.12
N THR A 115 -8.32 -45.97 -17.60
CA THR A 115 -7.47 -45.51 -18.70
C THR A 115 -8.30 -45.12 -19.93
N ASP A 116 -8.04 -43.93 -20.48
CA ASP A 116 -8.74 -43.38 -21.66
C ASP A 116 -10.28 -43.23 -21.48
N ALA A 117 -10.79 -43.32 -20.25
CA ALA A 117 -12.22 -43.17 -19.99
C ALA A 117 -12.65 -41.69 -20.02
N ASN A 118 -13.90 -41.45 -20.42
CA ASN A 118 -14.51 -40.13 -20.39
C ASN A 118 -15.41 -40.00 -19.15
N LEU A 119 -14.96 -39.27 -18.13
CA LEU A 119 -15.72 -38.97 -16.90
C LEU A 119 -16.17 -37.49 -16.84
N PHE A 120 -16.29 -36.83 -18.00
CA PHE A 120 -16.73 -35.45 -18.07
C PHE A 120 -18.02 -35.21 -17.26
N SER A 121 -17.99 -34.26 -16.32
CA SER A 121 -19.14 -33.90 -15.47
C SER A 121 -19.72 -35.09 -14.66
N THR A 122 -18.92 -36.11 -14.35
CA THR A 122 -19.31 -37.24 -13.49
C THR A 122 -19.31 -36.85 -12.02
N GLY A 123 -20.33 -37.24 -11.26
CA GLY A 123 -20.38 -37.08 -9.80
C GLY A 123 -19.82 -38.30 -9.08
N ALA A 124 -18.61 -38.22 -8.53
CA ALA A 124 -17.89 -39.31 -7.88
C ALA A 124 -17.55 -38.99 -6.41
N ASP A 125 -18.40 -38.21 -5.75
CA ASP A 125 -18.21 -37.79 -4.36
C ASP A 125 -18.21 -38.98 -3.37
N GLN A 126 -17.39 -38.91 -2.33
CA GLN A 126 -17.25 -39.92 -1.26
C GLN A 126 -16.86 -41.33 -1.75
N ALA A 127 -16.35 -41.45 -2.98
CA ALA A 127 -15.94 -42.72 -3.55
C ALA A 127 -14.46 -43.04 -3.25
N GLY A 128 -14.13 -44.33 -3.22
CA GLY A 128 -12.75 -44.79 -3.04
C GLY A 128 -12.07 -45.06 -4.38
N PHE A 129 -10.96 -44.40 -4.66
CA PHE A 129 -10.17 -44.52 -5.89
C PHE A 129 -8.70 -44.82 -5.61
N GLN A 130 -8.40 -45.42 -4.45
CA GLN A 130 -7.02 -45.68 -4.06
C GLN A 130 -6.35 -46.58 -5.11
N ASN A 131 -5.21 -46.14 -5.62
CA ASN A 131 -4.45 -46.75 -6.72
C ASN A 131 -5.23 -46.96 -8.04
N ALA A 132 -6.34 -46.24 -8.26
CA ALA A 132 -7.03 -46.27 -9.54
C ALA A 132 -6.16 -45.66 -10.65
N ASP A 133 -6.32 -46.16 -11.88
CA ASP A 133 -5.56 -45.71 -13.04
C ASP A 133 -6.43 -44.81 -13.93
N PHE A 134 -6.23 -43.50 -13.88
CA PHE A 134 -6.91 -42.50 -14.71
C PHE A 134 -6.03 -42.00 -15.86
N THR A 135 -5.05 -42.80 -16.29
CA THR A 135 -4.15 -42.37 -17.36
C THR A 135 -4.93 -41.96 -18.62
N ASN A 136 -4.68 -40.75 -19.14
CA ASN A 136 -5.39 -40.12 -20.26
C ASN A 136 -6.90 -39.91 -20.07
N ALA A 137 -7.44 -40.12 -18.87
CA ALA A 137 -8.87 -39.94 -18.64
C ALA A 137 -9.29 -38.47 -18.77
N ASN A 138 -10.50 -38.24 -19.27
CA ASN A 138 -11.12 -36.92 -19.23
C ASN A 138 -11.86 -36.75 -17.89
N LEU A 139 -11.30 -35.97 -16.97
CA LEU A 139 -11.86 -35.70 -15.63
C LEU A 139 -12.41 -34.27 -15.51
N GLU A 140 -12.60 -33.58 -16.62
CA GLU A 140 -13.09 -32.21 -16.60
C GLU A 140 -14.49 -32.14 -15.99
N GLU A 141 -14.68 -31.17 -15.08
CA GLU A 141 -15.91 -31.01 -14.29
C GLU A 141 -16.30 -32.23 -13.43
N THR A 142 -15.44 -33.25 -13.30
CA THR A 142 -15.71 -34.40 -12.42
C THR A 142 -15.68 -33.96 -10.95
N GLY A 143 -16.66 -34.40 -10.18
CA GLY A 143 -16.74 -34.18 -8.74
C GLY A 143 -16.12 -35.34 -7.96
N PHE A 144 -15.09 -35.07 -7.17
CA PHE A 144 -14.42 -36.01 -6.27
C PHE A 144 -14.49 -35.55 -4.82
N SER A 145 -15.55 -34.83 -4.44
CA SER A 145 -15.62 -34.23 -3.11
C SER A 145 -15.61 -35.33 -2.04
N LEU A 146 -14.72 -35.20 -1.05
CA LEU A 146 -14.53 -36.18 0.03
C LEU A 146 -14.14 -37.59 -0.44
N SER A 147 -13.62 -37.71 -1.66
CA SER A 147 -13.15 -38.98 -2.23
C SER A 147 -11.69 -39.26 -1.89
N ASP A 148 -11.29 -40.53 -1.93
CA ASP A 148 -9.91 -40.93 -1.66
C ASP A 148 -9.22 -41.43 -2.93
N LEU A 149 -8.38 -40.60 -3.51
CA LEU A 149 -7.54 -40.84 -4.69
C LEU A 149 -6.09 -41.16 -4.32
N SER A 150 -5.83 -41.63 -3.09
CA SER A 150 -4.47 -41.93 -2.64
C SER A 150 -3.75 -42.91 -3.57
N GLY A 151 -2.57 -42.53 -4.06
CA GLY A 151 -1.77 -43.33 -4.99
C GLY A 151 -2.37 -43.49 -6.40
N ALA A 152 -3.45 -42.77 -6.73
CA ALA A 152 -4.02 -42.81 -8.07
C ALA A 152 -3.03 -42.32 -9.13
N LYS A 153 -3.12 -42.87 -10.34
CA LYS A 153 -2.36 -42.39 -11.49
C LYS A 153 -3.23 -41.44 -12.29
N LEU A 154 -2.87 -40.18 -12.33
CA LEU A 154 -3.54 -39.12 -13.08
C LEU A 154 -2.69 -38.70 -14.30
N CYS A 155 -1.81 -39.58 -14.76
CA CYS A 155 -0.88 -39.30 -15.84
C CYS A 155 -1.62 -38.87 -17.11
N SER A 156 -1.28 -37.71 -17.66
CA SER A 156 -1.96 -37.12 -18.84
C SER A 156 -3.48 -36.94 -18.69
N ALA A 157 -4.03 -37.06 -17.48
CA ALA A 157 -5.45 -36.82 -17.25
C ALA A 157 -5.77 -35.32 -17.41
N ARG A 158 -6.98 -35.01 -17.88
CA ARG A 158 -7.48 -33.64 -17.98
C ARG A 158 -8.29 -33.31 -16.73
N LEU A 159 -7.76 -32.48 -15.83
CA LEU A 159 -8.45 -32.07 -14.60
C LEU A 159 -8.93 -30.62 -14.63
N ALA A 160 -9.14 -30.02 -15.81
CA ALA A 160 -9.65 -28.66 -15.83
C ALA A 160 -11.02 -28.61 -15.13
N THR A 161 -11.21 -27.64 -14.22
CA THR A 161 -12.45 -27.45 -13.43
C THR A 161 -12.90 -28.66 -12.58
N THR A 162 -12.05 -29.66 -12.37
CA THR A 162 -12.33 -30.80 -11.48
C THR A 162 -12.49 -30.33 -10.04
N GLN A 163 -13.47 -30.92 -9.33
CA GLN A 163 -13.73 -30.61 -7.92
C GLN A 163 -13.09 -31.67 -7.04
N LEU A 164 -12.17 -31.25 -6.17
CA LEU A 164 -11.36 -32.08 -5.28
C LEU A 164 -11.58 -31.69 -3.81
N MET A 165 -12.70 -31.03 -3.49
CA MET A 165 -12.98 -30.50 -2.15
C MET A 165 -12.93 -31.59 -1.08
N GLY A 166 -12.08 -31.43 -0.07
CA GLY A 166 -11.91 -32.37 1.04
C GLY A 166 -11.42 -33.75 0.61
N SER A 167 -10.95 -33.90 -0.63
CA SER A 167 -10.47 -35.18 -1.15
C SER A 167 -9.05 -35.49 -0.67
N ILE A 168 -8.71 -36.76 -0.61
CA ILE A 168 -7.37 -37.23 -0.27
C ILE A 168 -6.69 -37.64 -1.57
N VAL A 169 -5.62 -36.95 -1.96
CA VAL A 169 -4.89 -37.18 -3.21
C VAL A 169 -3.41 -37.50 -2.93
N THR A 170 -3.16 -38.07 -1.75
CA THR A 170 -1.81 -38.31 -1.26
C THR A 170 -1.06 -39.30 -2.15
N GLY A 171 0.19 -38.97 -2.47
CA GLY A 171 1.05 -39.86 -3.27
C GLY A 171 0.62 -40.08 -4.73
N ALA A 172 -0.42 -39.40 -5.22
CA ALA A 172 -0.89 -39.52 -6.59
C ALA A 172 0.16 -39.01 -7.60
N ASP A 173 0.15 -39.58 -8.81
CA ASP A 173 1.07 -39.23 -9.89
C ASP A 173 0.37 -38.38 -10.95
N PHE A 174 0.84 -37.15 -11.15
CA PHE A 174 0.27 -36.17 -12.07
C PHE A 174 1.10 -35.99 -13.35
N ALA A 175 1.98 -36.93 -13.69
CA ALA A 175 2.88 -36.79 -14.84
C ALA A 175 2.11 -36.43 -16.13
N GLY A 176 2.30 -35.20 -16.64
CA GLY A 176 1.65 -34.71 -17.85
C GLY A 176 0.17 -34.33 -17.71
N ALA A 177 -0.38 -34.35 -16.49
CA ALA A 177 -1.76 -33.97 -16.23
C ALA A 177 -1.99 -32.46 -16.47
N GLY A 178 -3.22 -32.08 -16.83
CA GLY A 178 -3.65 -30.68 -16.83
C GLY A 178 -4.37 -30.34 -15.52
N MET A 179 -3.90 -29.34 -14.78
CA MET A 179 -4.52 -28.89 -13.51
C MET A 179 -4.82 -27.39 -13.56
N GLU A 180 -5.74 -26.99 -14.44
CA GLU A 180 -6.16 -25.59 -14.56
C GLU A 180 -7.54 -25.38 -13.95
N ASN A 181 -7.69 -24.35 -13.12
CA ASN A 181 -8.94 -23.99 -12.45
C ASN A 181 -9.54 -25.13 -11.61
N VAL A 182 -8.71 -25.94 -10.93
CA VAL A 182 -9.22 -26.99 -10.03
C VAL A 182 -9.84 -26.37 -8.77
N PHE A 183 -10.85 -27.03 -8.20
CA PHE A 183 -11.48 -26.64 -6.94
C PHE A 183 -11.08 -27.62 -5.83
N ALA A 184 -9.94 -27.39 -5.21
CA ALA A 184 -9.27 -28.29 -4.26
C ALA A 184 -9.25 -27.73 -2.83
N PHE A 185 -10.36 -27.17 -2.37
CA PHE A 185 -10.53 -26.72 -0.98
C PHE A 185 -10.31 -27.87 0.00
N ASP A 186 -9.57 -27.66 1.08
CA ASP A 186 -9.31 -28.67 2.13
C ASP A 186 -8.76 -30.01 1.58
N VAL A 187 -8.11 -30.00 0.41
CA VAL A 187 -7.51 -31.21 -0.19
C VAL A 187 -6.29 -31.69 0.60
N ASP A 188 -6.08 -33.00 0.74
CA ASP A 188 -4.79 -33.53 1.20
C ASP A 188 -3.94 -33.93 -0.02
N LEU A 189 -2.98 -33.09 -0.39
CA LEU A 189 -2.13 -33.26 -1.57
C LEU A 189 -0.74 -33.81 -1.22
N LYS A 190 -0.51 -34.27 0.03
CA LYS A 190 0.82 -34.66 0.50
C LYS A 190 1.47 -35.73 -0.36
N GLY A 191 2.74 -35.49 -0.67
CA GLY A 191 3.57 -36.45 -1.41
C GLY A 191 3.11 -36.72 -2.84
N ALA A 192 2.18 -35.92 -3.39
CA ALA A 192 1.86 -35.92 -4.81
C ALA A 192 3.14 -35.75 -5.64
N LYS A 193 3.19 -36.43 -6.79
CA LYS A 193 4.39 -36.56 -7.63
C LYS A 193 4.14 -36.02 -9.02
N ASN A 194 5.22 -35.58 -9.64
CA ASN A 194 5.24 -35.15 -11.04
C ASN A 194 4.16 -34.10 -11.37
N LEU A 195 3.92 -33.19 -10.42
CA LEU A 195 2.96 -32.09 -10.59
C LEU A 195 3.27 -31.30 -11.86
N PRO A 196 2.24 -30.86 -12.61
CA PRO A 196 2.42 -30.20 -13.89
C PRO A 196 3.11 -28.85 -13.76
N GLN A 197 3.58 -28.33 -14.89
CA GLN A 197 4.27 -27.03 -14.94
C GLN A 197 3.36 -25.87 -14.57
N ARG A 198 2.08 -25.95 -14.94
CA ARG A 198 1.05 -24.99 -14.59
C ARG A 198 0.04 -25.66 -13.67
N ILE A 199 -0.18 -25.04 -12.52
CA ILE A 199 -1.18 -25.43 -11.54
C ILE A 199 -2.01 -24.18 -11.27
N GLY A 200 -3.31 -24.24 -11.51
CA GLY A 200 -4.22 -23.12 -11.32
C GLY A 200 -5.48 -23.60 -10.61
N GLY A 201 -6.04 -22.77 -9.74
CA GLY A 201 -7.26 -23.08 -9.02
C GLY A 201 -7.19 -22.69 -7.55
N SER A 202 -8.17 -23.16 -6.78
CA SER A 202 -8.22 -22.92 -5.35
C SER A 202 -7.77 -24.14 -4.58
N PHE A 203 -6.78 -23.96 -3.72
CA PHE A 203 -6.23 -24.92 -2.77
C PHE A 203 -6.43 -24.46 -1.33
N SER A 204 -7.37 -23.53 -1.11
CA SER A 204 -7.61 -22.91 0.19
C SER A 204 -7.90 -23.96 1.26
N GLY A 205 -7.23 -23.87 2.41
CA GLY A 205 -7.31 -24.85 3.50
C GLY A 205 -6.65 -26.21 3.23
N GLY A 206 -6.17 -26.46 2.01
CA GLY A 206 -5.53 -27.72 1.64
C GLY A 206 -4.18 -27.94 2.31
N ASP A 207 -3.78 -29.20 2.41
CA ASP A 207 -2.47 -29.62 2.89
C ASP A 207 -1.52 -29.97 1.74
N LEU A 208 -0.59 -29.06 1.49
CA LEU A 208 0.45 -29.10 0.46
C LEU A 208 1.85 -29.19 1.10
N SER A 209 1.94 -29.52 2.39
CA SER A 209 3.19 -29.46 3.14
C SER A 209 4.26 -30.39 2.55
N GLY A 210 5.48 -29.86 2.48
CA GLY A 210 6.65 -30.55 1.95
C GLY A 210 6.64 -30.84 0.44
N LEU A 211 5.67 -30.33 -0.32
CA LEU A 211 5.63 -30.54 -1.77
C LEU A 211 6.76 -29.78 -2.48
N ASP A 212 7.28 -30.40 -3.54
CA ASP A 212 8.17 -29.73 -4.48
C ASP A 212 7.36 -29.05 -5.58
N LEU A 213 7.20 -27.74 -5.42
CA LEU A 213 6.53 -26.85 -6.37
C LEU A 213 7.53 -26.02 -7.18
N SER A 214 8.83 -26.25 -7.03
CA SER A 214 9.88 -25.38 -7.59
C SER A 214 9.73 -25.17 -9.10
N GLY A 215 9.98 -23.93 -9.53
CA GLY A 215 9.97 -23.51 -10.93
C GLY A 215 8.60 -23.50 -11.62
N ARG A 216 7.51 -23.81 -10.91
CA ARG A 216 6.16 -23.91 -11.50
C ARG A 216 5.46 -22.56 -11.61
N ASP A 217 4.51 -22.50 -12.52
CA ASP A 217 3.57 -21.41 -12.68
C ASP A 217 2.31 -21.67 -11.84
N LEU A 218 2.13 -20.87 -10.79
CA LEU A 218 0.98 -20.90 -9.89
C LEU A 218 0.10 -19.65 -10.03
N THR A 219 0.31 -18.84 -11.06
CA THR A 219 -0.33 -17.52 -11.25
C THR A 219 -1.83 -17.54 -10.96
N ASN A 220 -2.29 -16.59 -10.14
CA ASN A 220 -3.68 -16.41 -9.69
C ASN A 220 -4.29 -17.63 -8.95
N SER A 221 -3.47 -18.52 -8.39
CA SER A 221 -3.96 -19.60 -7.52
C SER A 221 -4.27 -19.10 -6.12
N GLU A 222 -5.24 -19.71 -5.47
CA GLU A 222 -5.63 -19.39 -4.09
C GLU A 222 -5.09 -20.46 -3.14
N PHE A 223 -4.34 -20.01 -2.14
CA PHE A 223 -3.76 -20.82 -1.07
C PHE A 223 -4.17 -20.31 0.32
N ALA A 224 -5.24 -19.53 0.41
CA ALA A 224 -5.69 -18.95 1.67
C ALA A 224 -5.88 -20.05 2.72
N LYS A 225 -5.24 -19.90 3.89
CA LYS A 225 -5.23 -20.88 5.00
C LYS A 225 -4.67 -22.26 4.66
N ALA A 226 -4.05 -22.46 3.50
CA ALA A 226 -3.43 -23.72 3.14
C ALA A 226 -2.19 -23.99 4.00
N ASN A 227 -1.88 -25.27 4.20
CA ASN A 227 -0.62 -25.70 4.82
C ASN A 227 0.43 -25.97 3.73
N LEU A 228 1.37 -25.03 3.59
CA LEU A 228 2.53 -25.10 2.69
C LEU A 228 3.85 -25.24 3.48
N SER A 229 3.78 -25.65 4.76
CA SER A 229 4.96 -25.76 5.60
C SER A 229 6.01 -26.69 4.98
N GLY A 230 7.26 -26.21 4.93
CA GLY A 230 8.39 -26.92 4.32
C GLY A 230 8.29 -27.17 2.80
N ALA A 231 7.31 -26.58 2.10
CA ALA A 231 7.20 -26.71 0.65
C ALA A 231 8.36 -25.99 -0.05
N ASN A 232 8.80 -26.53 -1.18
CA ASN A 232 9.79 -25.88 -2.04
C ASN A 232 9.06 -25.07 -3.12
N LEU A 233 9.01 -23.75 -2.94
CA LEU A 233 8.43 -22.77 -3.86
C LEU A 233 9.52 -21.98 -4.62
N SER A 234 10.77 -22.45 -4.61
CA SER A 234 11.89 -21.72 -5.20
C SER A 234 11.70 -21.53 -6.72
N GLY A 235 11.94 -20.31 -7.19
CA GLY A 235 11.81 -19.96 -8.60
C GLY A 235 10.41 -20.05 -9.19
N THR A 236 9.36 -20.15 -8.37
CA THR A 236 7.96 -20.19 -8.84
C THR A 236 7.48 -18.82 -9.35
N THR A 237 6.46 -18.85 -10.22
CA THR A 237 5.64 -17.66 -10.52
C THR A 237 4.39 -17.71 -9.64
N LEU A 238 4.27 -16.74 -8.76
CA LEU A 238 3.22 -16.55 -7.75
C LEU A 238 2.43 -15.26 -7.99
N GLU A 239 2.48 -14.69 -9.20
CA GLU A 239 1.76 -13.45 -9.54
C GLU A 239 0.28 -13.56 -9.17
N GLY A 240 -0.21 -12.58 -8.40
CA GLY A 240 -1.61 -12.51 -7.97
C GLY A 240 -2.09 -13.64 -7.05
N CYS A 241 -1.20 -14.48 -6.52
CA CYS A 241 -1.59 -15.57 -5.61
C CYS A 241 -2.09 -15.06 -4.25
N ASP A 242 -3.02 -15.78 -3.64
CA ASP A 242 -3.53 -15.47 -2.30
C ASP A 242 -3.03 -16.48 -1.26
N PHE A 243 -2.16 -16.06 -0.34
CA PHE A 243 -1.64 -16.81 0.80
C PHE A 243 -2.23 -16.32 2.13
N GLY A 244 -3.37 -15.64 2.12
CA GLY A 244 -4.00 -15.09 3.33
C GLY A 244 -4.17 -16.13 4.43
N GLY A 245 -3.48 -15.97 5.57
CA GLY A 245 -3.50 -16.91 6.69
C GLY A 245 -2.86 -18.28 6.41
N ALA A 246 -2.15 -18.47 5.30
CA ALA A 246 -1.49 -19.72 4.96
C ALA A 246 -0.30 -20.01 5.89
N ASN A 247 0.00 -21.29 6.11
CA ASN A 247 1.21 -21.71 6.81
C ASN A 247 2.34 -21.95 5.80
N LEU A 248 3.32 -21.05 5.75
CA LEU A 248 4.54 -21.12 4.94
C LEU A 248 5.79 -21.34 5.81
N ASP A 249 5.65 -21.83 7.04
CA ASP A 249 6.77 -22.05 7.93
C ASP A 249 7.81 -22.98 7.28
N ASN A 250 9.07 -22.56 7.28
CA ASN A 250 10.21 -23.25 6.65
C ASN A 250 10.08 -23.49 5.14
N ALA A 251 9.13 -22.84 4.45
CA ALA A 251 9.03 -22.92 3.00
C ALA A 251 10.21 -22.20 2.33
N ASP A 252 10.68 -22.75 1.20
CA ASP A 252 11.71 -22.09 0.40
C ASP A 252 11.06 -21.31 -0.73
N LEU A 253 10.95 -19.98 -0.61
CA LEU A 253 10.45 -19.11 -1.68
C LEU A 253 11.59 -18.47 -2.50
N SER A 254 12.85 -18.85 -2.26
CA SER A 254 14.01 -18.15 -2.85
C SER A 254 13.85 -17.95 -4.36
N ALA A 255 14.07 -16.71 -4.81
CA ALA A 255 13.98 -16.30 -6.22
C ALA A 255 12.60 -16.48 -6.88
N CYS A 256 11.51 -16.58 -6.12
CA CYS A 256 10.16 -16.55 -6.69
C CYS A 256 9.82 -15.17 -7.27
N LYS A 257 8.83 -15.15 -8.16
CA LYS A 257 8.19 -13.94 -8.69
C LYS A 257 6.77 -13.86 -8.18
N ALA A 258 6.50 -12.98 -7.23
CA ALA A 258 5.22 -12.86 -6.54
C ALA A 258 4.63 -11.44 -6.65
N PRO A 259 4.58 -10.81 -7.84
CA PRO A 259 4.00 -9.48 -7.94
C PRO A 259 2.49 -9.53 -7.62
N GLY A 260 2.03 -8.61 -6.79
CA GLY A 260 0.62 -8.56 -6.37
C GLY A 260 0.15 -9.73 -5.49
N ALA A 261 1.05 -10.61 -5.06
CA ALA A 261 0.69 -11.73 -4.18
C ALA A 261 0.30 -11.23 -2.79
N ARG A 262 -0.68 -11.88 -2.16
CA ARG A 262 -1.19 -11.51 -0.82
C ARG A 262 -0.71 -12.50 0.22
N PHE A 263 -0.08 -12.01 1.27
CA PHE A 263 0.48 -12.76 2.39
C PHE A 263 -0.15 -12.38 3.72
N GLY A 264 -1.25 -11.61 3.72
CA GLY A 264 -1.84 -11.10 4.96
C GLY A 264 -2.12 -12.20 5.98
N GLN A 265 -1.62 -12.03 7.21
CA GLN A 265 -1.70 -13.01 8.30
C GLN A 265 -1.03 -14.37 8.03
N ALA A 266 -0.22 -14.52 6.98
CA ALA A 266 0.51 -15.76 6.71
C ALA A 266 1.57 -16.04 7.79
N GLN A 267 1.87 -17.32 8.01
CA GLN A 267 2.94 -17.76 8.91
C GLN A 267 4.21 -18.00 8.09
N LEU A 268 5.27 -17.24 8.35
CA LEU A 268 6.50 -17.25 7.55
C LEU A 268 7.73 -17.68 8.38
N ASN A 269 7.56 -18.36 9.51
CA ASN A 269 8.68 -18.65 10.41
C ASN A 269 9.73 -19.53 9.72
N GLY A 270 10.94 -19.01 9.55
CA GLY A 270 12.03 -19.71 8.85
C GLY A 270 11.86 -19.82 7.33
N ALA A 271 10.89 -19.11 6.74
CA ALA A 271 10.73 -19.05 5.30
C ALA A 271 11.93 -18.31 4.65
N ARG A 272 12.28 -18.69 3.42
CA ARG A 272 13.38 -18.05 2.67
C ARG A 272 12.82 -17.09 1.63
N LEU A 273 12.96 -15.78 1.87
CA LEU A 273 12.37 -14.70 1.07
C LEU A 273 13.39 -13.83 0.32
N ALA A 274 14.69 -14.05 0.55
CA ALA A 274 15.75 -13.21 0.00
C ALA A 274 15.81 -13.30 -1.54
N GLY A 275 15.97 -12.14 -2.18
CA GLY A 275 16.11 -12.02 -3.63
C GLY A 275 14.84 -12.26 -4.44
N CYS A 276 13.68 -12.38 -3.81
CA CYS A 276 12.40 -12.54 -4.49
C CYS A 276 11.89 -11.21 -5.08
N ASP A 277 11.03 -11.32 -6.09
CA ASP A 277 10.25 -10.18 -6.59
C ASP A 277 8.90 -10.14 -5.90
N PHE A 278 8.69 -9.20 -5.00
CA PHE A 278 7.46 -8.96 -4.25
C PHE A 278 6.86 -7.59 -4.62
N SER A 279 7.08 -7.13 -5.85
CA SER A 279 6.50 -5.85 -6.28
C SER A 279 4.98 -5.83 -6.14
N ASN A 280 4.44 -4.83 -5.46
CA ASN A 280 3.01 -4.72 -5.11
C ASN A 280 2.44 -5.88 -4.28
N ALA A 281 3.28 -6.71 -3.67
CA ALA A 281 2.81 -7.76 -2.78
C ALA A 281 2.28 -7.17 -1.47
N ASP A 282 1.30 -7.83 -0.87
CA ASP A 282 0.64 -7.40 0.36
C ASP A 282 1.04 -8.27 1.55
N PHE A 283 1.82 -7.73 2.48
CA PHE A 283 2.19 -8.36 3.75
C PHE A 283 1.49 -7.71 4.95
N SER A 284 0.40 -6.99 4.74
CA SER A 284 -0.33 -6.33 5.82
C SER A 284 -0.76 -7.33 6.90
N ASP A 285 -0.77 -6.90 8.17
CA ASP A 285 -1.13 -7.73 9.33
C ASP A 285 -0.29 -9.02 9.50
N THR A 286 0.90 -9.08 8.91
CA THR A 286 1.78 -10.28 8.95
C THR A 286 2.88 -10.12 10.00
N ASP A 287 3.21 -11.22 10.70
CA ASP A 287 4.39 -11.26 11.56
C ASP A 287 5.65 -11.53 10.71
N LEU A 288 6.43 -10.48 10.50
CA LEU A 288 7.68 -10.48 9.74
C LEU A 288 8.90 -10.41 10.65
N THR A 289 8.75 -10.79 11.93
CA THR A 289 9.85 -10.85 12.87
C THR A 289 11.00 -11.70 12.32
N SER A 290 12.19 -11.11 12.26
CA SER A 290 13.44 -11.73 11.81
C SER A 290 13.43 -12.26 10.37
N GLN A 291 12.53 -11.78 9.51
CA GLN A 291 12.49 -12.18 8.10
C GLN A 291 13.58 -11.50 7.27
N ASP A 292 14.13 -12.21 6.29
CA ASP A 292 15.16 -11.68 5.39
C ASP A 292 14.60 -11.45 3.98
N PHE A 293 14.38 -10.17 3.65
CA PHE A 293 13.98 -9.71 2.32
C PHE A 293 15.15 -9.25 1.46
N SER A 294 16.39 -9.37 1.94
CA SER A 294 17.53 -8.70 1.31
C SER A 294 17.69 -9.00 -0.18
N ASN A 295 18.07 -7.96 -0.92
CA ASN A 295 18.20 -7.97 -2.38
C ASN A 295 16.89 -8.28 -3.14
N GLY A 296 15.73 -8.22 -2.48
CA GLY A 296 14.43 -8.39 -3.10
C GLY A 296 13.90 -7.11 -3.77
N ASN A 297 12.95 -7.28 -4.68
CA ASN A 297 12.18 -6.15 -5.21
C ASN A 297 10.92 -5.94 -4.36
N LEU A 298 10.83 -4.81 -3.66
CA LEU A 298 9.70 -4.44 -2.80
C LEU A 298 8.97 -3.18 -3.32
N THR A 299 9.13 -2.83 -4.61
CA THR A 299 8.43 -1.68 -5.19
C THR A 299 6.93 -1.80 -5.00
N GLY A 300 6.29 -0.82 -4.35
CA GLY A 300 4.85 -0.82 -4.08
C GLY A 300 4.38 -1.88 -3.07
N ALA A 301 5.29 -2.63 -2.43
CA ALA A 301 4.91 -3.66 -1.47
C ALA A 301 4.28 -3.02 -0.21
N MET A 302 3.28 -3.68 0.36
CA MET A 302 2.51 -3.17 1.49
C MET A 302 2.82 -3.96 2.76
N PHE A 303 3.06 -3.25 3.86
CA PHE A 303 3.40 -3.78 5.17
C PHE A 303 2.54 -3.17 6.28
N SER A 304 1.34 -2.68 5.93
CA SER A 304 0.44 -2.00 6.86
C SER A 304 0.15 -2.84 8.09
N ASN A 305 0.38 -2.29 9.28
CA ASN A 305 0.20 -2.98 10.56
C ASN A 305 1.06 -4.25 10.76
N ALA A 306 2.06 -4.50 9.92
CA ALA A 306 2.93 -5.66 10.05
C ALA A 306 3.81 -5.57 11.31
N VAL A 307 4.24 -6.72 11.84
CA VAL A 307 5.19 -6.79 12.95
C VAL A 307 6.60 -7.01 12.40
N VAL A 308 7.47 -6.00 12.48
CA VAL A 308 8.76 -5.98 11.77
C VAL A 308 9.99 -5.91 12.69
N LYS A 309 10.10 -6.84 13.63
CA LYS A 309 11.26 -6.85 14.54
C LYS A 309 12.45 -7.58 13.92
N GLY A 310 13.52 -6.84 13.58
CA GLY A 310 14.77 -7.40 13.09
C GLY A 310 14.71 -7.99 11.68
N TRP A 311 13.76 -7.56 10.85
CA TRP A 311 13.77 -7.92 9.43
C TRP A 311 15.00 -7.33 8.72
N ASN A 312 15.35 -7.86 7.55
CA ASN A 312 16.46 -7.36 6.76
C ASN A 312 15.97 -6.92 5.38
N ILE A 313 16.03 -5.61 5.13
CA ILE A 313 15.65 -4.98 3.85
C ILE A 313 16.87 -4.43 3.09
N LYS A 314 18.08 -4.88 3.43
CA LYS A 314 19.30 -4.38 2.80
C LYS A 314 19.36 -4.78 1.33
N GLY A 315 19.65 -3.81 0.47
CA GLY A 315 19.78 -4.02 -0.97
C GLY A 315 18.44 -4.20 -1.70
N CYS A 316 17.31 -4.00 -1.01
CA CYS A 316 16.01 -4.03 -1.66
C CYS A 316 15.77 -2.78 -2.51
N THR A 317 14.94 -2.93 -3.56
CA THR A 317 14.27 -1.80 -4.20
C THR A 317 13.02 -1.46 -3.38
N LEU A 318 12.88 -0.21 -2.93
CA LEU A 318 11.84 0.22 -1.98
C LEU A 318 11.00 1.41 -2.48
N GLU A 319 10.95 1.63 -3.79
CA GLU A 319 10.13 2.68 -4.40
C GLU A 319 8.64 2.47 -4.07
N ALA A 320 7.96 3.51 -3.59
CA ALA A 320 6.56 3.49 -3.21
C ALA A 320 6.17 2.39 -2.21
N VAL A 321 7.12 1.93 -1.38
CA VAL A 321 6.83 0.93 -0.34
C VAL A 321 5.89 1.52 0.71
N VAL A 322 4.89 0.76 1.15
CA VAL A 322 3.93 1.18 2.18
C VAL A 322 4.27 0.48 3.49
N ILE A 323 4.67 1.25 4.50
CA ILE A 323 5.07 0.81 5.83
C ILE A 323 4.37 1.71 6.87
N ASP A 324 3.06 1.89 6.71
CA ASP A 324 2.19 2.71 7.57
C ASP A 324 1.72 1.93 8.81
N ASN A 325 1.57 2.63 9.93
CA ASN A 325 1.13 2.06 11.21
C ASN A 325 2.05 0.93 11.74
N VAL A 326 3.36 1.04 11.50
CA VAL A 326 4.37 0.03 11.89
C VAL A 326 5.30 0.55 13.00
N ASP A 327 5.74 -0.34 13.90
CA ASP A 327 6.78 -0.04 14.89
C ASP A 327 8.19 -0.25 14.31
N LEU A 328 8.88 0.86 14.08
CA LEU A 328 10.21 0.98 13.48
C LEU A 328 11.17 1.76 14.39
N GLU A 329 10.94 1.76 15.70
CA GLU A 329 11.76 2.51 16.67
C GLU A 329 13.26 2.14 16.53
N GLY A 330 14.09 3.16 16.28
CA GLY A 330 15.54 3.04 16.14
C GLY A 330 16.05 2.34 14.88
N TYR A 331 15.19 2.04 13.89
CA TYR A 331 15.62 1.38 12.66
C TYR A 331 16.67 2.18 11.87
N ASP A 332 17.53 1.47 11.15
CA ASP A 332 18.56 2.08 10.30
C ASP A 332 18.17 1.99 8.81
N PHE A 333 17.70 3.10 8.26
CA PHE A 333 17.41 3.26 6.84
C PHE A 333 18.54 3.98 6.09
N SER A 334 19.65 4.31 6.76
CA SER A 334 20.65 5.26 6.24
C SER A 334 21.14 4.89 4.83
N GLY A 335 21.03 5.83 3.90
CA GLY A 335 21.48 5.69 2.51
C GLY A 335 20.60 4.82 1.62
N LEU A 336 19.40 4.42 2.07
CA LEU A 336 18.43 3.73 1.22
C LEU A 336 17.71 4.70 0.27
N GLU A 337 17.29 4.16 -0.87
CA GLU A 337 16.41 4.82 -1.84
C GLU A 337 14.96 4.43 -1.51
N LEU A 338 14.18 5.40 -1.04
CA LEU A 338 12.81 5.28 -0.56
C LEU A 338 11.86 6.33 -1.20
N PRO A 339 11.93 6.58 -2.52
CA PRO A 339 11.05 7.57 -3.14
C PRO A 339 9.59 7.11 -3.04
N GLY A 340 8.70 8.01 -2.63
CA GLY A 340 7.27 7.77 -2.46
C GLY A 340 6.92 6.81 -1.31
N ALA A 341 7.87 6.49 -0.42
CA ALA A 341 7.60 5.58 0.69
C ALA A 341 6.56 6.16 1.65
N ASP A 342 5.60 5.35 2.06
CA ASP A 342 4.55 5.73 3.02
C ASP A 342 4.90 5.18 4.41
N PHE A 343 5.11 6.08 5.35
CA PHE A 343 5.35 5.82 6.77
C PHE A 343 4.26 6.43 7.66
N ALA A 344 3.09 6.77 7.11
CA ALA A 344 2.03 7.46 7.84
C ALA A 344 1.64 6.70 9.13
N GLY A 345 1.49 7.42 10.24
CA GLY A 345 1.14 6.86 11.54
C GLY A 345 2.18 5.91 12.18
N SER A 346 3.32 5.67 11.54
CA SER A 346 4.34 4.75 12.06
C SER A 346 5.11 5.30 13.25
N ARG A 347 5.63 4.40 14.11
CA ARG A 347 6.52 4.74 15.22
C ARG A 347 7.96 4.64 14.78
N LEU A 348 8.58 5.79 14.55
CA LEU A 348 9.92 5.97 13.97
C LEU A 348 10.88 6.69 14.93
N LYS A 349 10.58 6.71 16.23
CA LYS A 349 11.41 7.36 17.24
C LYS A 349 12.86 6.90 17.14
N GLY A 350 13.78 7.86 17.00
CA GLY A 350 15.21 7.60 16.88
C GLY A 350 15.65 6.85 15.61
N ALA A 351 14.76 6.66 14.63
CA ALA A 351 15.11 6.03 13.36
C ALA A 351 16.16 6.85 12.59
N LYS A 352 16.98 6.19 11.77
CA LYS A 352 18.07 6.82 11.04
C LYS A 352 17.76 6.86 9.56
N PHE A 353 17.58 8.06 9.04
CA PHE A 353 17.34 8.36 7.63
C PHE A 353 18.51 9.14 7.01
N LYS A 354 19.72 9.00 7.57
CA LYS A 354 20.87 9.80 7.14
C LYS A 354 21.19 9.52 5.66
N GLY A 355 21.16 10.56 4.84
CA GLY A 355 21.49 10.48 3.42
C GLY A 355 20.53 9.63 2.59
N CYS A 356 19.31 9.37 3.08
CA CYS A 356 18.29 8.67 2.30
C CYS A 356 17.74 9.56 1.19
N ASN A 357 17.28 8.94 0.11
CA ASN A 357 16.37 9.57 -0.83
C ASN A 357 14.93 9.28 -0.40
N LEU A 358 14.21 10.28 0.06
CA LEU A 358 12.83 10.24 0.56
C LEU A 358 11.92 11.19 -0.25
N ASP A 359 12.25 11.41 -1.53
CA ASP A 359 11.43 12.23 -2.42
C ASP A 359 9.99 11.70 -2.46
N GLY A 360 9.01 12.55 -2.11
CA GLY A 360 7.59 12.19 -2.04
C GLY A 360 7.21 11.29 -0.87
N ALA A 361 8.09 11.05 0.10
CA ALA A 361 7.78 10.18 1.23
C ALA A 361 6.76 10.82 2.19
N ASP A 362 5.83 10.01 2.71
CA ASP A 362 4.81 10.45 3.66
C ASP A 362 5.14 10.00 5.07
N PHE A 363 5.23 10.94 6.00
CA PHE A 363 5.39 10.74 7.44
C PHE A 363 4.21 11.35 8.22
N ALA A 364 3.06 11.57 7.56
CA ALA A 364 1.91 12.18 8.20
C ALA A 364 1.52 11.43 9.49
N GLN A 365 1.35 12.18 10.58
CA GLN A 365 0.99 11.65 11.91
C GLN A 365 1.98 10.63 12.49
N ALA A 366 3.16 10.45 11.90
CA ALA A 366 4.18 9.54 12.41
C ALA A 366 4.89 10.12 13.65
N ASP A 367 5.39 9.26 14.53
CA ASP A 367 6.33 9.65 15.59
C ASP A 367 7.76 9.50 15.07
N VAL A 368 8.33 10.59 14.56
CA VAL A 368 9.73 10.67 14.12
C VAL A 368 10.62 11.38 15.16
N SER A 369 10.22 11.34 16.44
CA SER A 369 10.96 12.05 17.50
C SER A 369 12.40 11.55 17.63
N GLY A 370 13.36 12.47 17.64
CA GLY A 370 14.79 12.17 17.66
C GLY A 370 15.33 11.44 16.41
N ALA A 371 14.54 11.32 15.34
CA ALA A 371 14.98 10.70 14.10
C ALA A 371 16.08 11.53 13.42
N ASN A 372 16.95 10.85 12.67
CA ASN A 372 18.10 11.47 12.02
C ASN A 372 17.93 11.54 10.50
N PHE A 373 17.45 12.68 10.00
CA PHE A 373 17.29 13.01 8.57
C PHE A 373 18.50 13.76 7.99
N LYS A 374 19.66 13.71 8.65
CA LYS A 374 20.83 14.48 8.20
C LYS A 374 21.20 14.17 6.74
N GLY A 375 21.20 15.19 5.89
CA GLY A 375 21.53 15.08 4.47
C GLY A 375 20.52 14.27 3.65
N ALA A 376 19.33 13.98 4.17
CA ALA A 376 18.28 13.30 3.44
C ALA A 376 17.63 14.23 2.40
N ASN A 377 17.16 13.66 1.31
CA ASN A 377 16.30 14.35 0.35
C ASN A 377 14.82 14.11 0.74
N LEU A 378 14.12 15.14 1.22
CA LEU A 378 12.71 15.12 1.64
C LEU A 378 11.82 15.95 0.72
N ASN A 379 12.28 16.24 -0.50
CA ASN A 379 11.50 16.95 -1.50
C ASN A 379 10.13 16.29 -1.69
N ASN A 380 9.08 17.09 -1.89
CA ASN A 380 7.70 16.65 -2.06
C ASN A 380 7.14 15.80 -0.90
N GLY A 381 7.88 15.70 0.22
CA GLY A 381 7.51 14.88 1.36
C GLY A 381 6.46 15.52 2.27
N SER A 382 5.85 14.71 3.12
CA SER A 382 4.86 15.15 4.10
C SER A 382 5.30 14.79 5.52
N LEU A 383 5.30 15.76 6.42
CA LEU A 383 5.40 15.60 7.87
C LEU A 383 4.15 16.19 8.55
N LEU A 384 3.02 16.23 7.84
CA LEU A 384 1.77 16.78 8.34
C LEU A 384 1.40 16.13 9.69
N LEU A 385 1.22 16.94 10.74
CA LEU A 385 0.86 16.47 12.09
C LEU A 385 1.86 15.48 12.73
N ALA A 386 3.07 15.32 12.17
CA ALA A 386 4.07 14.41 12.70
C ALA A 386 4.66 14.92 14.03
N ASP A 387 5.07 13.99 14.90
CA ASP A 387 5.91 14.32 16.05
C ASP A 387 7.39 14.24 15.65
N ALA A 388 8.00 15.38 15.34
CA ALA A 388 9.40 15.51 14.96
C ALA A 388 10.22 16.20 16.07
N THR A 389 9.80 16.05 17.34
CA THR A 389 10.52 16.58 18.50
C THR A 389 11.97 16.07 18.51
N GLY A 390 12.94 16.98 18.53
CA GLY A 390 14.37 16.65 18.55
C GLY A 390 14.90 16.00 17.26
N ALA A 391 14.11 15.99 16.18
CA ALA A 391 14.55 15.43 14.90
C ALA A 391 15.69 16.27 14.29
N ASN A 392 16.61 15.59 13.62
CA ASN A 392 17.78 16.20 13.01
C ASN A 392 17.63 16.30 11.49
N PHE A 393 17.36 17.50 11.00
CA PHE A 393 17.27 17.83 9.57
C PHE A 393 18.51 18.56 9.03
N HIS A 394 19.66 18.47 9.72
CA HIS A 394 20.89 19.12 9.26
C HIS A 394 21.21 18.75 7.81
N ASP A 395 21.57 19.74 6.99
CA ASP A 395 21.93 19.54 5.58
C ASP A 395 20.85 18.84 4.72
N ALA A 396 19.61 18.70 5.20
CA ALA A 396 18.53 18.07 4.45
C ALA A 396 18.04 18.97 3.29
N GLN A 397 17.53 18.33 2.24
CA GLN A 397 16.90 19.01 1.11
C GLN A 397 15.38 18.91 1.26
N MET A 398 14.69 20.05 1.21
CA MET A 398 13.25 20.14 1.33
C MET A 398 12.71 21.13 0.31
N GLU A 399 12.17 20.62 -0.78
CA GLU A 399 11.41 21.38 -1.77
C GLU A 399 9.95 20.94 -1.71
N GLU A 400 9.00 21.86 -1.56
CA GLU A 400 7.56 21.56 -1.50
C GLU A 400 7.17 20.58 -0.37
N THR A 401 8.02 20.43 0.65
CA THR A 401 7.73 19.61 1.83
C THR A 401 6.68 20.27 2.73
N THR A 402 5.72 19.50 3.24
CA THR A 402 4.71 20.01 4.18
C THR A 402 5.05 19.65 5.62
N LEU A 403 5.11 20.63 6.52
CA LEU A 403 5.32 20.49 7.96
C LEU A 403 4.13 21.05 8.77
N HIS A 404 2.98 21.27 8.13
CA HIS A 404 1.79 21.84 8.75
C HIS A 404 1.42 21.10 10.05
N ASP A 405 1.23 21.86 11.12
CA ASP A 405 0.91 21.37 12.47
C ASP A 405 1.87 20.29 13.03
N ALA A 406 3.07 20.14 12.47
CA ALA A 406 4.09 19.23 13.00
C ALA A 406 4.65 19.76 14.33
N LYS A 407 5.03 18.83 15.23
CA LYS A 407 5.76 19.18 16.45
C LYS A 407 7.25 19.18 16.18
N LEU A 408 7.89 20.34 16.37
CA LEU A 408 9.30 20.54 16.03
C LEU A 408 10.16 20.94 17.23
N GLU A 409 9.68 20.80 18.47
CA GLU A 409 10.45 21.24 19.63
C GLU A 409 11.86 20.61 19.62
N GLN A 410 12.91 21.44 19.71
CA GLN A 410 14.32 21.01 19.67
C GLN A 410 14.76 20.35 18.36
N ALA A 411 13.95 20.39 17.29
CA ALA A 411 14.41 20.01 15.97
C ALA A 411 15.46 21.00 15.46
N SER A 412 16.36 20.52 14.60
CA SER A 412 17.43 21.34 14.02
C SER A 412 17.41 21.28 12.49
N PHE A 413 17.37 22.46 11.87
CA PHE A 413 17.40 22.67 10.41
C PHE A 413 18.70 23.32 9.95
N ALA A 414 19.75 23.31 10.77
CA ALA A 414 21.00 23.98 10.42
C ALA A 414 21.61 23.41 9.13
N GLY A 415 21.90 24.30 8.17
CA GLY A 415 22.41 23.94 6.85
C GLY A 415 21.38 23.31 5.90
N ALA A 416 20.12 23.12 6.33
CA ALA A 416 19.06 22.63 5.45
C ALA A 416 18.73 23.65 4.35
N SER A 417 18.35 23.15 3.17
CA SER A 417 17.86 23.96 2.06
C SER A 417 16.36 23.80 1.96
N LEU A 418 15.61 24.87 2.20
CA LEU A 418 14.15 24.87 2.20
C LEU A 418 13.60 25.78 1.09
N LEU A 419 12.83 25.18 0.18
CA LEU A 419 12.20 25.86 -0.95
C LEU A 419 10.71 25.53 -0.96
N SER A 420 9.85 26.55 -0.90
CA SER A 420 8.39 26.36 -0.95
C SER A 420 7.86 25.42 0.14
N VAL A 421 8.50 25.40 1.32
CA VAL A 421 8.11 24.54 2.45
C VAL A 421 7.02 25.23 3.26
N SER A 422 5.99 24.47 3.65
CA SER A 422 4.88 25.00 4.46
C SER A 422 5.02 24.61 5.93
N PHE A 423 5.18 25.61 6.80
CA PHE A 423 5.22 25.52 8.26
C PHE A 423 3.93 25.99 8.93
N ALA A 424 2.85 26.22 8.18
CA ALA A 424 1.67 26.89 8.72
C ALA A 424 1.18 26.28 10.05
N GLY A 425 0.92 27.14 11.04
CA GLY A 425 0.45 26.75 12.39
C GLY A 425 1.52 26.22 13.35
N VAL A 426 2.77 26.05 12.93
CA VAL A 426 3.81 25.39 13.72
C VAL A 426 4.38 26.30 14.82
N ASP A 427 4.72 25.68 15.97
CA ASP A 427 5.51 26.32 17.02
C ASP A 427 7.01 26.10 16.77
N LEU A 428 7.68 27.15 16.32
CA LEU A 428 9.11 27.16 16.02
C LEU A 428 9.95 27.75 17.15
N SER A 429 9.37 28.13 18.29
CA SER A 429 10.04 28.92 19.35
C SER A 429 11.28 28.26 19.95
N ASN A 430 11.43 26.93 19.80
CA ASN A 430 12.57 26.15 20.30
C ASN A 430 13.30 25.39 19.18
N VAL A 431 13.22 25.89 17.94
CA VAL A 431 13.86 25.28 16.78
C VAL A 431 15.18 25.97 16.45
N GLU A 432 16.19 25.20 16.09
CA GLU A 432 17.48 25.74 15.63
C GLU A 432 17.44 26.01 14.11
N ILE A 433 17.50 27.29 13.74
CA ILE A 433 17.34 27.79 12.34
C ILE A 433 18.55 28.65 11.87
N ALA A 434 19.66 28.64 12.61
CA ALA A 434 20.79 29.53 12.32
C ALA A 434 21.38 29.31 10.90
N ALA A 435 21.54 30.40 10.15
CA ALA A 435 22.05 30.42 8.77
C ALA A 435 21.26 29.55 7.76
N GLY A 436 19.96 29.34 8.01
CA GLY A 436 19.08 28.64 7.08
C GLY A 436 18.77 29.44 5.82
N ASN A 437 18.48 28.72 4.73
CA ASN A 437 18.05 29.27 3.46
C ASN A 437 16.59 28.87 3.21
N PHE A 438 15.68 29.83 3.33
CA PHE A 438 14.25 29.70 3.13
C PHE A 438 13.84 30.55 1.94
N LEU A 439 13.47 29.91 0.83
CA LEU A 439 12.98 30.61 -0.35
C LEU A 439 11.51 30.26 -0.53
N ARG A 440 10.63 31.28 -0.58
CA ARG A 440 9.18 31.10 -0.80
C ARG A 440 8.48 30.18 0.22
N CYS A 441 8.99 30.10 1.45
CA CYS A 441 8.40 29.27 2.49
C CYS A 441 7.20 29.97 3.15
N GLU A 442 6.26 29.18 3.67
CA GLU A 442 5.05 29.66 4.35
C GLU A 442 5.18 29.47 5.86
N PHE A 443 5.10 30.57 6.62
CA PHE A 443 5.14 30.64 8.07
C PHE A 443 3.85 31.22 8.65
N ARG A 444 2.73 31.12 7.92
CA ARG A 444 1.44 31.67 8.35
C ARG A 444 1.08 31.17 9.74
N GLN A 445 0.67 32.09 10.62
CA GLN A 445 0.22 31.77 11.99
C GLN A 445 1.26 31.00 12.85
N CYS A 446 2.54 31.03 12.48
CA CYS A 446 3.61 30.37 13.25
C CYS A 446 3.96 31.13 14.52
N LYS A 447 4.45 30.39 15.54
CA LYS A 447 5.10 30.99 16.71
C LYS A 447 6.61 30.94 16.53
N MET A 448 7.23 32.10 16.48
CA MET A 448 8.65 32.29 16.15
C MET A 448 9.30 33.31 17.09
N SER A 449 8.77 33.52 18.29
CA SER A 449 9.22 34.57 19.21
C SER A 449 10.57 34.24 19.86
N GLY A 450 11.42 35.25 19.97
CA GLY A 450 12.74 35.16 20.60
C GLY A 450 13.79 34.36 19.82
N LEU A 451 13.54 34.00 18.57
CA LEU A 451 14.46 33.21 17.75
C LEU A 451 15.70 34.00 17.33
N ASN A 452 16.84 33.31 17.24
CA ASN A 452 18.06 33.86 16.65
C ASN A 452 18.13 33.51 15.16
N LEU A 453 17.77 34.48 14.32
CA LEU A 453 17.68 34.38 12.86
C LEU A 453 18.73 35.27 12.15
N ARG A 454 19.82 35.60 12.85
CA ARG A 454 20.87 36.49 12.36
C ARG A 454 21.47 35.96 11.05
N GLY A 455 21.45 36.78 10.00
CA GLY A 455 22.03 36.45 8.70
C GLY A 455 21.27 35.37 7.89
N SER A 456 20.13 34.89 8.39
CA SER A 456 19.31 33.91 7.67
C SER A 456 18.63 34.55 6.44
N LYS A 457 18.25 33.72 5.47
CA LYS A 457 17.60 34.16 4.22
C LYS A 457 16.18 33.66 4.16
N PHE A 458 15.25 34.57 3.91
CA PHE A 458 13.80 34.37 3.80
C PHE A 458 13.17 35.00 2.54
N PRO A 459 13.87 35.19 1.40
CA PRO A 459 13.27 35.91 0.28
C PRO A 459 11.93 35.29 -0.15
N LEU A 460 10.95 36.16 -0.41
CA LEU A 460 9.59 35.80 -0.84
C LEU A 460 8.81 34.93 0.18
N CYS A 461 9.21 34.87 1.45
CA CYS A 461 8.49 34.10 2.45
C CYS A 461 7.23 34.81 2.97
N ASP A 462 6.27 34.02 3.41
CA ASP A 462 4.99 34.48 3.93
C ASP A 462 4.91 34.29 5.45
N PHE A 463 4.81 35.38 6.20
CA PHE A 463 4.69 35.44 7.65
C PHE A 463 3.33 36.04 8.08
N GLU A 464 2.29 35.98 7.24
CA GLU A 464 0.96 36.49 7.59
C GLU A 464 0.49 35.91 8.94
N GLU A 465 0.11 36.80 9.87
CA GLU A 465 -0.33 36.46 11.24
C GLU A 465 0.70 35.70 12.11
N ALA A 466 1.97 35.65 11.72
CA ALA A 466 3.03 35.00 12.52
C ALA A 466 3.47 35.86 13.71
N ASP A 467 3.96 35.22 14.78
CA ASP A 467 4.57 35.87 15.93
C ASP A 467 6.09 35.77 15.91
N LEU A 468 6.78 36.82 15.47
CA LEU A 468 8.23 36.97 15.48
C LEU A 468 8.72 37.88 16.62
N SER A 469 7.89 38.18 17.62
CA SER A 469 8.24 39.18 18.64
C SER A 469 9.56 38.86 19.33
N THR A 470 10.39 39.89 19.55
CA THR A 470 11.72 39.82 20.19
C THR A 470 12.78 38.98 19.48
N SER A 471 12.50 38.46 18.27
CA SER A 471 13.47 37.69 17.49
C SER A 471 14.59 38.57 16.91
N ASN A 472 15.74 37.96 16.67
CA ASN A 472 16.93 38.62 16.13
C ASN A 472 17.09 38.31 14.62
N LEU A 473 16.67 39.24 13.79
CA LEU A 473 16.81 39.28 12.33
C LEU A 473 17.98 40.18 11.87
N THR A 474 18.96 40.45 12.74
CA THR A 474 20.12 41.30 12.35
C THR A 474 20.80 40.73 11.11
N GLU A 475 21.04 41.56 10.09
CA GLU A 475 21.66 41.20 8.81
C GLU A 475 20.91 40.10 8.02
N ALA A 476 19.66 39.79 8.36
CA ALA A 476 18.85 38.82 7.62
C ALA A 476 18.33 39.39 6.28
N ASP A 477 18.13 38.51 5.31
CA ASP A 477 17.51 38.84 4.02
C ASP A 477 16.04 38.41 4.03
N LEU A 478 15.14 39.37 4.01
CA LEU A 478 13.68 39.26 4.08
C LEU A 478 13.04 39.99 2.88
N THR A 479 13.76 40.01 1.75
CA THR A 479 13.31 40.66 0.51
C THR A 479 11.96 40.11 0.07
N GLN A 480 11.01 41.00 -0.20
CA GLN A 480 9.65 40.67 -0.68
C GLN A 480 8.88 39.72 0.25
N CYS A 481 9.14 39.76 1.56
CA CYS A 481 8.36 39.01 2.54
C CYS A 481 6.99 39.64 2.80
N MET A 482 6.01 38.81 3.10
CA MET A 482 4.70 39.23 3.59
C MET A 482 4.64 39.09 5.11
N PHE A 483 4.31 40.16 5.83
CA PHE A 483 4.17 40.23 7.28
C PHE A 483 2.80 40.74 7.70
N LYS A 484 1.79 40.60 6.83
CA LYS A 484 0.47 41.17 7.08
C LYS A 484 -0.09 40.67 8.41
N ASN A 485 -0.54 41.59 9.26
CA ASN A 485 -1.04 41.31 10.62
C ASN A 485 -0.07 40.52 11.54
N ALA A 486 1.22 40.44 11.20
CA ALA A 486 2.20 39.73 12.00
C ALA A 486 2.59 40.52 13.26
N ASN A 487 3.00 39.82 14.31
CA ASN A 487 3.57 40.41 15.52
C ASN A 487 5.10 40.41 15.44
N LEU A 488 5.69 41.57 15.21
CA LEU A 488 7.13 41.83 15.21
C LEU A 488 7.54 42.76 16.37
N LYS A 489 6.76 42.80 17.45
CA LYS A 489 7.05 43.69 18.58
C LYS A 489 8.44 43.43 19.15
N GLY A 490 9.25 44.48 19.30
CA GLY A 490 10.60 44.41 19.86
C GLY A 490 11.61 43.64 19.01
N ILE A 491 11.33 43.42 17.72
CA ILE A 491 12.23 42.69 16.80
C ILE A 491 13.59 43.39 16.68
N GLY A 492 14.68 42.61 16.60
CA GLY A 492 16.01 43.11 16.27
C GLY A 492 16.36 42.90 14.80
N ALA A 493 16.21 43.91 13.94
CA ALA A 493 16.42 43.82 12.49
C ALA A 493 17.50 44.79 11.99
N LYS A 494 18.54 45.04 12.80
CA LYS A 494 19.64 45.94 12.43
C LYS A 494 20.30 45.46 11.12
N GLY A 495 20.45 46.33 10.14
CA GLY A 495 21.11 46.00 8.87
C GLY A 495 20.41 44.90 8.05
N ALA A 496 19.15 44.57 8.35
CA ALA A 496 18.39 43.59 7.59
C ALA A 496 17.99 44.15 6.21
N THR A 497 17.83 43.28 5.22
CA THR A 497 17.28 43.61 3.90
C THR A 497 15.81 43.23 3.87
N LEU A 498 14.92 44.22 3.79
CA LEU A 498 13.46 44.13 3.84
C LEU A 498 12.83 44.83 2.62
N VAL A 499 13.57 44.86 1.49
CA VAL A 499 13.15 45.53 0.25
C VAL A 499 11.82 44.96 -0.23
N ALA A 500 10.87 45.85 -0.48
CA ALA A 500 9.51 45.53 -0.92
C ALA A 500 8.76 44.53 -0.01
N ALA A 501 9.07 44.49 1.29
CA ALA A 501 8.31 43.73 2.26
C ALA A 501 6.95 44.39 2.56
N ASP A 502 5.94 43.59 2.91
CA ASP A 502 4.59 44.06 3.27
C ASP A 502 4.30 43.88 4.76
N PHE A 503 4.28 44.96 5.52
CA PHE A 503 3.97 44.99 6.95
C PHE A 503 2.53 45.44 7.25
N SER A 504 1.63 45.44 6.26
CA SER A 504 0.28 46.00 6.44
C SER A 504 -0.45 45.40 7.66
N GLY A 505 -0.89 46.26 8.59
CA GLY A 505 -1.55 45.87 9.84
C GLY A 505 -0.67 45.17 10.88
N ALA A 506 0.63 45.01 10.63
CA ALA A 506 1.56 44.36 11.57
C ALA A 506 1.87 45.24 12.79
N ASP A 507 2.36 44.61 13.87
CA ASP A 507 2.88 45.29 15.05
C ASP A 507 4.41 45.20 15.09
N LEU A 508 5.09 46.31 14.80
CA LEU A 508 6.54 46.48 14.84
C LEU A 508 6.96 47.40 16.01
N SER A 509 6.07 47.65 16.96
CA SER A 509 6.36 48.57 18.07
C SER A 509 7.61 48.14 18.84
N GLU A 510 8.38 49.12 19.31
CA GLU A 510 9.66 48.91 20.03
C GLU A 510 10.75 48.17 19.20
N GLY A 511 10.55 47.97 17.89
CA GLY A 511 11.50 47.28 17.01
C GLY A 511 12.78 48.08 16.71
N MET A 512 13.86 47.38 16.39
CA MET A 512 15.21 47.92 16.16
C MET A 512 15.65 47.66 14.71
N PHE A 513 15.41 48.62 13.83
CA PHE A 513 15.65 48.53 12.39
C PHE A 513 16.83 49.36 11.91
N ALA A 514 17.67 49.89 12.81
CA ALA A 514 18.76 50.78 12.41
C ALA A 514 19.61 50.19 11.28
N GLU A 515 20.01 51.01 10.30
CA GLU A 515 20.79 50.59 9.12
C GLU A 515 20.10 49.56 8.18
N ALA A 516 18.82 49.22 8.40
CA ALA A 516 18.08 48.32 7.52
C ALA A 516 17.71 48.96 6.17
N ASP A 517 17.60 48.13 5.14
CA ASP A 517 17.09 48.49 3.83
C ASP A 517 15.62 48.07 3.72
N LEU A 518 14.72 49.04 3.67
CA LEU A 518 13.27 48.89 3.62
C LEU A 518 12.71 49.51 2.32
N HIS A 519 13.53 49.74 1.30
CA HIS A 519 13.13 50.37 0.05
C HIS A 519 11.84 49.73 -0.55
N MET A 520 10.86 50.56 -0.93
CA MET A 520 9.56 50.15 -1.48
C MET A 520 8.68 49.27 -0.57
N SER A 521 8.93 49.22 0.74
CA SER A 521 8.09 48.43 1.65
C SER A 521 6.74 49.08 1.97
N MET A 522 5.76 48.26 2.34
CA MET A 522 4.40 48.68 2.71
C MET A 522 4.20 48.60 4.23
N PHE A 523 3.56 49.62 4.79
CA PHE A 523 3.29 49.82 6.21
C PHE A 523 1.84 50.31 6.44
N ILE A 524 0.90 49.88 5.59
CA ILE A 524 -0.48 50.39 5.64
C ILE A 524 -1.12 49.98 6.98
N GLY A 525 -1.50 50.96 7.79
CA GLY A 525 -2.09 50.73 9.11
C GLY A 525 -1.16 50.02 10.12
N THR A 526 0.15 50.00 9.87
CA THR A 526 1.13 49.30 10.71
C THR A 526 1.41 50.08 12.01
N ASN A 527 1.57 49.36 13.12
CA ASN A 527 2.04 49.95 14.38
C ASN A 527 3.56 49.93 14.44
N ILE A 528 4.21 51.09 14.33
CA ILE A 528 5.67 51.26 14.46
C ILE A 528 6.05 52.14 15.67
N ASN A 529 5.16 52.24 16.66
CA ASN A 529 5.34 53.09 17.84
C ASN A 529 6.63 52.76 18.60
N GLU A 530 7.38 53.80 19.00
CA GLU A 530 8.63 53.68 19.76
C GLU A 530 9.74 52.84 19.06
N ALA A 531 9.59 52.53 17.77
CA ALA A 531 10.59 51.81 16.99
C ALA A 531 11.76 52.71 16.57
N ASN A 532 12.90 52.09 16.26
CA ASN A 532 14.12 52.74 15.80
C ASN A 532 14.42 52.43 14.33
N PHE A 533 14.25 53.41 13.46
CA PHE A 533 14.60 53.41 12.04
C PHE A 533 15.75 54.39 11.74
N ASP A 534 16.71 54.56 12.65
CA ASP A 534 17.85 55.44 12.37
C ASP A 534 18.70 54.89 11.20
N ASN A 535 19.16 55.77 10.30
CA ASN A 535 20.04 55.43 9.17
C ASN A 535 19.46 54.36 8.24
N THR A 536 18.14 54.20 8.16
CA THR A 536 17.50 53.25 7.25
C THR A 536 17.36 53.79 5.84
N ASP A 537 17.30 52.90 4.85
CA ASP A 537 16.75 53.23 3.53
C ASP A 537 15.26 52.90 3.52
N MET A 538 14.41 53.92 3.52
CA MET A 538 12.95 53.81 3.43
C MET A 538 12.41 54.55 2.19
N ASN A 539 13.24 54.68 1.14
CA ASN A 539 12.84 55.35 -0.09
C ASN A 539 11.62 54.66 -0.72
N GLN A 540 10.63 55.45 -1.11
CA GLN A 540 9.39 54.99 -1.75
C GLN A 540 8.54 54.02 -0.90
N CYS A 541 8.65 54.08 0.43
CA CYS A 541 7.76 53.30 1.30
C CYS A 541 6.32 53.84 1.30
N PHE A 542 5.36 52.95 1.53
CA PHE A 542 3.93 53.27 1.66
C PHE A 542 3.50 53.12 3.11
N MET A 543 3.32 54.21 3.84
CA MET A 543 3.04 54.26 5.28
C MET A 543 1.67 54.90 5.57
N ASP A 544 0.70 54.73 4.66
CA ASP A 544 -0.64 55.31 4.83
C ASP A 544 -1.31 54.77 6.10
N GLY A 545 -1.75 55.69 6.98
CA GLY A 545 -2.40 55.35 8.24
C GLY A 545 -1.53 54.65 9.29
N ALA A 546 -0.20 54.61 9.11
CA ALA A 546 0.71 54.00 10.08
C ALA A 546 0.72 54.76 11.42
N SER A 547 0.87 54.03 12.55
CA SER A 547 1.04 54.62 13.88
C SER A 547 2.52 54.68 14.23
N ALA A 548 3.10 55.88 14.26
CA ALA A 548 4.53 56.15 14.46
C ALA A 548 4.82 57.08 15.65
N LEU A 549 4.06 56.93 16.72
CA LEU A 549 4.20 57.68 17.96
C LEU A 549 5.59 57.45 18.56
N LYS A 550 6.35 58.54 18.75
CA LYS A 550 7.73 58.55 19.27
C LYS A 550 8.72 57.68 18.48
N THR A 551 8.41 57.35 17.24
CA THR A 551 9.32 56.57 16.37
C THR A 551 10.53 57.42 15.98
N ARG A 552 11.71 56.80 15.92
CA ARG A 552 12.94 57.47 15.47
C ARG A 552 13.22 57.19 14.01
N PHE A 553 13.52 58.23 13.25
CA PHE A 553 13.92 58.20 11.85
C PHE A 553 15.21 59.01 11.64
N GLN A 554 16.12 59.05 12.62
CA GLN A 554 17.27 59.96 12.53
C GLN A 554 18.18 59.55 11.37
N ASP A 555 18.52 60.50 10.51
CA ASP A 555 19.33 60.29 9.29
C ASP A 555 18.75 59.24 8.31
N ALA A 556 17.47 58.88 8.43
CA ALA A 556 16.78 57.94 7.53
C ALA A 556 16.53 58.55 6.13
N GLN A 557 16.56 57.72 5.09
CA GLN A 557 16.21 58.10 3.71
C GLN A 557 14.74 57.78 3.44
N LEU A 558 13.91 58.80 3.22
CA LEU A 558 12.46 58.69 3.02
C LEU A 558 12.03 59.39 1.72
N ASN A 559 12.90 59.40 0.70
CA ASN A 559 12.63 60.07 -0.55
C ASN A 559 11.38 59.47 -1.21
N TYR A 560 10.40 60.32 -1.54
CA TYR A 560 9.13 59.93 -2.13
C TYR A 560 8.31 58.91 -1.31
N ALA A 561 8.54 58.82 0.01
CA ALA A 561 7.70 58.03 0.90
C ALA A 561 6.28 58.62 1.02
N ILE A 562 5.27 57.77 1.18
CA ILE A 562 3.87 58.18 1.36
C ILE A 562 3.52 57.97 2.83
N LEU A 563 3.43 59.04 3.61
CA LEU A 563 3.06 59.03 5.03
C LEU A 563 1.67 59.65 5.24
N THR A 564 0.77 59.43 4.30
CA THR A 564 -0.58 60.00 4.37
C THR A 564 -1.35 59.43 5.57
N HIS A 565 -2.15 60.23 6.25
CA HIS A 565 -2.92 59.80 7.44
C HIS A 565 -2.09 59.21 8.61
N ALA A 566 -0.75 59.26 8.58
CA ALA A 566 0.09 58.65 9.59
C ALA A 566 0.08 59.43 10.91
N ASP A 567 0.12 58.74 12.04
CA ASP A 567 0.29 59.35 13.36
C ASP A 567 1.77 59.50 13.67
N LEU A 568 2.33 60.68 13.43
CA LEU A 568 3.75 60.99 13.58
C LEU A 568 4.06 61.70 14.91
N ARG A 569 3.13 61.72 15.87
CA ARG A 569 3.29 62.50 17.11
C ARG A 569 4.58 62.12 17.83
N LEU A 570 5.32 63.12 18.28
CA LEU A 570 6.60 62.95 18.97
C LEU A 570 7.69 62.17 18.18
N ALA A 571 7.50 61.89 16.89
CA ALA A 571 8.50 61.22 16.07
C ALA A 571 9.73 62.12 15.85
N ASP A 572 10.88 61.51 15.57
CA ASP A 572 12.15 62.21 15.39
C ASP A 572 12.75 61.97 14.00
N PHE A 573 12.55 62.93 13.10
CA PHE A 573 13.12 62.96 11.75
C PHE A 573 14.40 63.79 11.66
N SER A 574 15.14 63.97 12.76
CA SER A 574 16.37 64.79 12.73
C SER A 574 17.38 64.24 11.73
N GLY A 575 17.82 65.07 10.78
CA GLY A 575 18.75 64.68 9.70
C GLY A 575 18.17 63.81 8.59
N ALA A 576 16.89 63.42 8.67
CA ALA A 576 16.24 62.56 7.67
C ALA A 576 16.07 63.27 6.32
N ASP A 577 16.09 62.50 5.22
CA ASP A 577 15.77 63.01 3.88
C ASP A 577 14.35 62.65 3.46
N LEU A 578 13.42 63.61 3.50
CA LEU A 578 12.02 63.43 3.09
C LEU A 578 11.76 64.06 1.71
N GLN A 579 12.75 64.21 0.84
CA GLN A 579 12.54 64.87 -0.46
C GLN A 579 11.39 64.20 -1.25
N GLY A 580 10.38 64.99 -1.61
CA GLY A 580 9.23 64.53 -2.38
C GLY A 580 8.23 63.64 -1.62
N ALA A 581 8.40 63.46 -0.30
CA ALA A 581 7.48 62.67 0.51
C ALA A 581 6.07 63.30 0.60
N ASP A 582 5.06 62.47 0.80
CA ASP A 582 3.66 62.89 0.95
C ASP A 582 3.21 62.78 2.41
N LEU A 583 2.95 63.91 3.07
CA LEU A 583 2.47 64.00 4.44
C LEU A 583 1.02 64.48 4.51
N HIS A 584 0.23 64.30 3.44
CA HIS A 584 -1.20 64.66 3.47
C HIS A 584 -1.92 63.99 4.65
N ALA A 585 -2.63 64.77 5.47
CA ALA A 585 -3.38 64.30 6.63
C ALA A 585 -2.56 63.65 7.76
N ALA A 586 -1.23 63.78 7.76
CA ALA A 586 -0.39 63.28 8.86
C ALA A 586 -0.59 64.08 10.16
N ILE A 587 -0.55 63.40 11.31
CA ILE A 587 -0.65 64.00 12.64
C ILE A 587 0.74 64.25 13.20
N GLU A 588 1.21 65.50 13.15
CA GLU A 588 2.62 65.84 13.41
C GLU A 588 2.89 66.49 14.78
N GLU A 589 1.99 66.37 15.78
CA GLU A 589 2.15 67.06 17.08
C GLU A 589 3.43 66.64 17.81
N GLY A 590 4.32 67.60 18.06
CA GLY A 590 5.59 67.36 18.76
C GLY A 590 6.66 66.63 17.93
N THR A 591 6.43 66.45 16.62
CA THR A 591 7.41 65.85 15.69
C THR A 591 8.64 66.76 15.55
N LYS A 592 9.83 66.15 15.50
CA LYS A 592 11.10 66.87 15.28
C LYS A 592 11.58 66.71 13.85
N TYR A 593 12.05 67.80 13.26
CA TYR A 593 12.57 67.86 11.89
C TYR A 593 13.94 68.55 11.82
N ASP A 594 14.73 68.48 12.90
CA ASP A 594 15.99 69.23 13.00
C ASP A 594 16.95 68.79 11.88
N LYS A 595 17.28 69.72 10.97
CA LYS A 595 18.13 69.48 9.78
C LYS A 595 17.58 68.46 8.77
N ALA A 596 16.28 68.14 8.82
CA ALA A 596 15.66 67.27 7.83
C ALA A 596 15.60 67.96 6.44
N ASN A 597 15.77 67.20 5.36
CA ASN A 597 15.52 67.68 3.99
C ASN A 597 14.03 67.55 3.65
N LEU A 598 13.33 68.67 3.63
CA LEU A 598 11.87 68.72 3.36
C LEU A 598 11.54 69.21 1.93
N LYS A 599 12.50 69.15 1.01
CA LYS A 599 12.32 69.70 -0.34
C LYS A 599 11.23 68.95 -1.11
N GLY A 600 10.21 69.66 -1.57
CA GLY A 600 9.14 69.08 -2.38
C GLY A 600 8.19 68.15 -1.60
N VAL A 601 8.26 68.17 -0.27
CA VAL A 601 7.29 67.50 0.59
C VAL A 601 5.89 68.04 0.32
N LYS A 602 4.93 67.15 0.07
CA LYS A 602 3.51 67.47 -0.03
C LYS A 602 2.92 67.51 1.37
N ARG A 603 2.15 68.55 1.65
CA ARG A 603 1.43 68.74 2.93
C ARG A 603 -0.06 68.55 2.69
N THR A 604 -0.84 68.52 3.76
CA THR A 604 -2.30 68.37 3.71
C THR A 604 -2.95 69.34 2.75
N ASP A 605 -3.45 68.80 1.65
CA ASP A 605 -4.46 69.41 0.79
C ASP A 605 -5.80 69.50 1.55
N ALA A 606 -6.25 70.72 1.84
CA ALA A 606 -7.43 70.94 2.66
C ALA A 606 -8.73 70.48 1.99
N ASP A 607 -8.85 70.65 0.66
CA ASP A 607 -10.06 70.28 -0.08
C ASP A 607 -10.18 68.76 -0.16
N LEU A 608 -9.06 68.09 -0.41
CA LEU A 608 -8.99 66.63 -0.38
C LEU A 608 -9.31 66.09 1.03
N PHE A 609 -8.71 66.68 2.07
CA PHE A 609 -8.92 66.23 3.45
C PHE A 609 -10.37 66.45 3.92
N GLU A 610 -10.99 67.56 3.54
CA GLU A 610 -12.42 67.82 3.83
C GLU A 610 -13.33 66.81 3.10
N ALA A 611 -13.01 66.50 1.84
CA ALA A 611 -13.73 65.50 1.07
C ALA A 611 -13.60 64.08 1.66
N GLU A 612 -12.41 63.69 2.12
CA GLU A 612 -12.15 62.40 2.76
C GLU A 612 -12.87 62.24 4.11
N ASN A 613 -13.03 63.33 4.86
CA ASN A 613 -13.71 63.33 6.16
C ASN A 613 -15.22 63.59 6.09
N TYR A 614 -15.77 63.73 4.89
CA TYR A 614 -17.20 63.96 4.70
C TYR A 614 -18.02 62.74 5.16
N LYS A 615 -18.84 62.93 6.20
CA LYS A 615 -19.86 61.96 6.61
C LYS A 615 -21.22 62.46 6.14
N ALA A 616 -21.90 61.70 5.28
CA ALA A 616 -23.29 61.99 4.93
C ALA A 616 -24.15 61.82 6.18
N GLU A 617 -24.95 62.84 6.51
CA GLU A 617 -25.86 62.87 7.67
C GLU A 617 -26.98 61.83 7.61
#